data_AF-B4DZ21-F1
#
_entry.id   AF-B4DZ21-F1
#
_cell.length_a   1.000
_cell.length_b   1.000
_cell.length_c   1.000
_cell.angle_alpha   90.00
_cell.angle_beta   90.00
_cell.angle_gamma   90.00
#
_symmetry.space_group_name_H-M   'P 1'
#
loop_
_entity.id
_entity.type
_entity.pdbx_description
1 polymer ?
#
loop_
_entity_poly.entity_id
_entity_poly.type
_entity_poly.pdbx_seq_one_letter_code
_entity_poly.pdbx_strand_id
1 'polypeptide(L)'
;MAEEEVAKLEKHLMLLRQEYVKLQKKLAETEKRCALLAAQANKESSSESFISRLLAIVADLYEQEQYSDLKIKVGDRHISAHKFVLAARSDSWSLANLSSTKELDLSDANPEVTMTMLRWIYTDELEFREDDVFLTELMKLANRFQLQLLRERQVTADIFKHLRWWWLSFNYAELWENSFFC
;
A
#
# COMPACT_ATOMS: atom_id res chain seq x y z
N MET A 1 59.77 -20.40 1.00
CA MET A 1 58.46 -20.71 1.61
C MET A 1 57.93 -19.56 2.46
N ALA A 2 58.61 -19.14 3.54
CA ALA A 2 58.12 -18.04 4.38
C ALA A 2 58.04 -16.67 3.66
N GLU A 3 59.05 -16.33 2.85
CA GLU A 3 59.09 -15.05 2.11
C GLU A 3 58.02 -14.95 1.00
N GLU A 4 57.63 -16.08 0.42
CA GLU A 4 56.61 -16.15 -0.64
C GLU A 4 55.20 -15.94 -0.08
N GLU A 5 54.93 -16.49 1.11
CA GLU A 5 53.70 -16.25 1.85
C GLU A 5 53.57 -14.78 2.31
N VAL A 6 54.68 -14.17 2.76
CA VAL A 6 54.71 -12.74 3.11
C VAL A 6 54.38 -11.86 1.90
N ALA A 7 54.99 -12.12 0.75
CA ALA A 7 54.72 -11.37 -0.48
C ALA A 7 53.25 -11.49 -0.95
N LYS A 8 52.65 -12.68 -0.79
CA LYS A 8 51.24 -12.93 -1.11
C LYS A 8 50.29 -12.17 -0.18
N LEU A 9 50.61 -12.12 1.11
CA LEU A 9 49.84 -11.37 2.12
C LEU A 9 49.93 -9.86 1.89
N GLU A 10 51.11 -9.34 1.56
CA GLU A 10 51.30 -7.92 1.22
C GLU A 10 50.46 -7.52 0.01
N LYS A 11 50.43 -8.37 -1.03
CA LYS A 11 49.59 -8.15 -2.22
C LYS A 11 48.10 -8.13 -1.88
N HIS A 12 47.61 -9.06 -1.05
CA HIS A 12 46.22 -9.06 -0.62
C HIS A 12 45.87 -7.83 0.22
N LEU A 13 46.76 -7.42 1.12
CA LEU A 13 46.57 -6.25 1.97
C LEU A 13 46.52 -4.96 1.15
N MET A 14 47.33 -4.86 0.09
CA MET A 14 47.26 -3.77 -0.88
C MET A 14 45.92 -3.73 -1.63
N LEU A 15 45.44 -4.89 -2.11
CA LEU A 15 44.15 -4.98 -2.80
C LEU A 15 42.97 -4.62 -1.88
N LEU A 16 42.99 -5.10 -0.63
CA LEU A 16 41.98 -4.77 0.39
C LEU A 16 41.94 -3.26 0.67
N ARG A 17 43.11 -2.62 0.81
CA ARG A 17 43.20 -1.16 0.96
C ARG A 17 42.62 -0.43 -0.24
N GLN A 18 42.90 -0.90 -1.45
CA GLN A 18 42.38 -0.30 -2.68
C GLN A 18 40.84 -0.40 -2.75
N GLU A 19 40.28 -1.56 -2.43
CA GLU A 19 38.82 -1.75 -2.39
C GLU A 19 38.17 -0.91 -1.28
N TYR A 20 38.79 -0.83 -0.10
CA TYR A 20 38.31 0.01 0.99
C TYR A 20 38.21 1.50 0.59
N VAL A 21 39.23 2.02 -0.09
CA VAL A 21 39.22 3.41 -0.59
C VAL A 21 38.14 3.62 -1.65
N LYS A 22 37.94 2.65 -2.56
CA LYS A 22 36.84 2.71 -3.55
C LYS A 22 35.47 2.73 -2.87
N LEU A 23 35.28 1.90 -1.84
CA LEU A 23 34.03 1.83 -1.09
C LEU A 23 33.77 3.12 -0.33
N GLN A 24 34.76 3.68 0.36
CA GLN A 24 34.62 4.98 1.03
C GLN A 24 34.22 6.10 0.05
N LYS A 25 34.83 6.13 -1.15
CA LYS A 25 34.47 7.11 -2.18
C LYS A 25 33.02 6.93 -2.66
N LYS A 26 32.59 5.68 -2.91
CA LYS A 26 31.21 5.38 -3.29
C LYS A 26 30.23 5.78 -2.18
N LEU A 27 30.54 5.48 -0.92
CA LEU A 27 29.71 5.83 0.23
C LEU A 27 29.51 7.36 0.29
N ALA A 28 30.60 8.12 0.25
CA ALA A 28 30.54 9.58 0.27
C ALA A 28 29.75 10.16 -0.92
N GLU A 29 29.89 9.57 -2.11
CA GLU A 29 29.13 9.98 -3.29
C GLU A 29 27.63 9.67 -3.15
N THR A 30 27.28 8.50 -2.59
CA THR A 30 25.89 8.13 -2.34
C THR A 30 25.24 8.98 -1.26
N GLU A 31 25.94 9.25 -0.15
CA GLU A 31 25.46 10.12 0.93
C GLU A 31 25.20 11.54 0.41
N LYS A 32 26.10 12.07 -0.43
CA LYS A 32 25.91 13.37 -1.09
C LYS A 32 24.67 13.38 -1.98
N ARG A 33 24.43 12.33 -2.77
CA ARG A 33 23.22 12.21 -3.60
C ARG A 33 21.95 12.14 -2.76
N CYS A 34 21.95 11.37 -1.67
CA CYS A 34 20.82 11.29 -0.74
C CYS A 34 20.52 12.63 -0.08
N ALA A 35 21.54 13.37 0.36
CA ALA A 35 21.37 14.70 0.95
C ALA A 35 20.78 15.70 -0.05
N LEU A 36 21.21 15.66 -1.32
CA LEU A 36 20.66 16.51 -2.37
C LEU A 36 19.20 16.17 -2.68
N LEU A 37 18.85 14.89 -2.77
CA LEU A 37 17.48 14.44 -3.01
C LEU A 37 16.57 14.81 -1.82
N ALA A 38 17.05 14.66 -0.59
CA ALA A 38 16.31 15.08 0.61
C ALA A 38 16.12 16.61 0.68
N ALA A 39 17.13 17.38 0.26
CA ALA A 39 17.03 18.83 0.16
C ALA A 39 16.08 19.28 -0.96
N GLN A 40 16.03 18.56 -2.08
CA GLN A 40 15.06 18.78 -3.16
C GLN A 40 13.64 18.46 -2.70
N ALA A 41 13.44 17.37 -1.97
CA ALA A 41 12.14 16.99 -1.40
C ALA A 41 11.57 18.07 -0.45
N ASN A 42 12.43 18.80 0.27
CA ASN A 42 12.01 19.87 1.19
C ASN A 42 11.85 21.25 0.53
N LYS A 43 12.18 21.43 -0.76
CA LYS A 43 12.19 22.73 -1.43
C LYS A 43 11.14 22.91 -2.53
N GLU A 44 10.11 22.06 -2.57
CA GLU A 44 8.98 22.22 -3.48
C GLU A 44 7.64 22.28 -2.74
N SER A 45 7.27 23.51 -2.38
CA SER A 45 5.90 23.94 -2.09
C SER A 45 5.18 24.43 -3.37
N SER A 46 5.51 23.94 -4.58
CA SER A 46 4.89 24.48 -5.82
C SER A 46 4.83 23.54 -7.04
N SER A 47 4.99 22.23 -6.90
CA SER A 47 4.60 21.31 -7.98
C SER A 47 4.25 19.94 -7.42
N GLU A 48 2.98 19.76 -7.03
CA GLU A 48 2.35 18.44 -6.99
C GLU A 48 2.85 17.61 -8.19
N SER A 49 3.46 16.44 -7.96
CA SER A 49 3.95 15.62 -9.07
C SER A 49 2.82 15.30 -10.05
N PHE A 50 3.14 14.98 -11.32
CA PHE A 50 2.10 14.54 -12.26
C PHE A 50 1.22 13.41 -11.69
N ILE A 51 1.86 12.47 -10.97
CA ILE A 51 1.17 11.36 -10.30
C ILE A 51 0.24 11.88 -9.20
N SER A 52 0.72 12.76 -8.32
CA SER A 52 -0.09 13.33 -7.23
C SER A 52 -1.32 14.08 -7.76
N ARG A 53 -1.14 14.88 -8.82
CA ARG A 53 -2.27 15.57 -9.49
C ARG A 53 -3.26 14.59 -10.12
N LEU A 54 -2.75 13.54 -10.79
CA LEU A 54 -3.61 12.53 -11.39
C LEU A 54 -4.41 11.78 -10.32
N LEU A 55 -3.78 11.41 -9.21
CA LEU A 55 -4.43 10.76 -8.08
C LEU A 55 -5.48 11.68 -7.44
N ALA A 56 -5.18 12.96 -7.26
CA ALA A 56 -6.14 13.95 -6.75
C ALA A 56 -7.36 14.08 -7.67
N ILE A 57 -7.13 14.21 -8.99
CA ILE A 57 -8.22 14.26 -9.97
C ILE A 57 -9.05 12.96 -9.92
N VAL A 58 -8.40 11.79 -9.88
CA VAL A 58 -9.12 10.51 -9.80
C VAL A 58 -9.93 10.42 -8.52
N ALA A 59 -9.42 10.85 -7.37
CA ALA A 59 -10.17 10.89 -6.12
C ALA A 59 -11.39 11.83 -6.22
N ASP A 60 -11.21 13.02 -6.81
CA ASP A 60 -12.28 14.00 -7.02
C ASP A 60 -13.40 13.50 -7.93
N LEU A 61 -13.16 12.49 -8.77
CA LEU A 61 -14.19 11.88 -9.63
C LEU A 61 -15.16 10.97 -8.87
N TYR A 62 -14.93 10.71 -7.58
CA TYR A 62 -15.85 9.90 -6.77
C TYR A 62 -17.25 10.52 -6.73
N GLU A 63 -18.25 9.72 -7.12
CA GLU A 63 -19.66 10.12 -7.28
C GLU A 63 -19.93 11.27 -8.28
N GLN A 64 -18.93 11.68 -9.06
CA GLN A 64 -19.10 12.74 -10.05
C GLN A 64 -19.62 12.17 -11.38
N GLU A 65 -20.49 12.94 -12.03
CA GLU A 65 -20.97 12.60 -13.38
C GLU A 65 -19.95 12.94 -14.48
N GLN A 66 -19.02 13.84 -14.19
CA GLN A 66 -18.01 14.30 -15.15
C GLN A 66 -17.15 13.13 -15.61
N TYR A 67 -17.08 12.89 -16.92
CA TYR A 67 -16.38 11.76 -17.54
C TYR A 67 -16.91 10.36 -17.18
N SER A 68 -18.02 10.27 -16.45
CA SER A 68 -18.62 8.97 -16.13
C SER A 68 -19.11 8.27 -17.40
N ASP A 69 -18.78 6.99 -17.50
CA ASP A 69 -19.11 6.11 -18.63
C ASP A 69 -19.80 4.81 -18.17
N LEU A 70 -20.14 4.74 -16.88
CA LEU A 70 -20.81 3.63 -16.21
C LEU A 70 -21.73 4.16 -15.10
N LYS A 71 -22.87 3.51 -14.88
CA LYS A 71 -23.67 3.65 -13.67
C LYS A 71 -23.54 2.40 -12.81
N ILE A 72 -23.50 2.55 -11.49
CA ILE A 72 -23.51 1.44 -10.54
C ILE A 72 -24.80 1.52 -9.75
N LYS A 73 -25.60 0.45 -9.78
CA LYS A 73 -26.82 0.35 -9.00
C LYS A 73 -26.51 -0.20 -7.61
N VAL A 74 -26.88 0.54 -6.57
CA VAL A 74 -26.64 0.21 -5.16
C VAL A 74 -27.97 0.33 -4.42
N GLY A 75 -28.58 -0.81 -4.09
CA GLY A 75 -30.00 -0.87 -3.72
C GLY A 75 -30.88 -0.23 -4.81
N ASP A 76 -31.62 0.82 -4.44
CA ASP A 76 -32.48 1.57 -5.36
C ASP A 76 -31.79 2.82 -5.97
N ARG A 77 -30.54 3.09 -5.59
CA ARG A 77 -29.78 4.27 -6.05
C ARG A 77 -28.87 3.93 -7.22
N HIS A 78 -28.59 4.92 -8.06
CA HIS A 78 -27.61 4.82 -9.13
C HIS A 78 -26.48 5.83 -8.89
N ILE A 79 -25.24 5.35 -8.95
CA ILE A 79 -24.03 6.13 -8.72
C ILE A 79 -23.27 6.24 -10.05
N SER A 80 -22.77 7.44 -10.38
CA SER A 80 -21.89 7.64 -11.53
C SER A 80 -20.51 7.05 -11.27
N ALA A 81 -19.95 6.34 -12.25
CA ALA A 81 -18.67 5.67 -12.13
C ALA A 81 -17.87 5.69 -13.44
N HIS A 82 -16.60 5.30 -13.32
CA HIS A 82 -15.60 5.38 -14.37
C HIS A 82 -14.97 4.00 -14.58
N LYS A 83 -15.13 3.42 -15.78
CA LYS A 83 -14.61 2.09 -16.12
C LYS A 83 -13.10 1.99 -15.94
N PHE A 84 -12.37 3.06 -16.29
CA PHE A 84 -10.91 3.04 -16.18
C PHE A 84 -10.42 2.97 -14.72
N VAL A 85 -11.13 3.60 -13.78
CA VAL A 85 -10.79 3.55 -12.35
C VAL A 85 -11.03 2.14 -11.81
N LEU A 86 -12.18 1.54 -12.15
CA LEU A 86 -12.50 0.16 -11.77
C LEU A 86 -11.48 -0.84 -12.34
N ALA A 87 -11.15 -0.70 -13.63
CA ALA A 87 -10.18 -1.55 -14.31
C ALA A 87 -8.75 -1.39 -13.75
N ALA A 88 -8.38 -0.22 -13.24
CA ALA A 88 -7.07 0.00 -12.63
C ALA A 88 -6.93 -0.67 -11.25
N ARG A 89 -8.06 -0.98 -10.57
CA ARG A 89 -8.09 -1.49 -9.19
C ARG A 89 -8.43 -2.97 -9.07
N SER A 90 -8.90 -3.59 -10.15
CA SER A 90 -9.48 -4.94 -10.16
C SER A 90 -8.82 -5.79 -11.23
N ASP A 91 -8.55 -7.05 -10.91
CA ASP A 91 -8.10 -8.03 -11.92
C ASP A 91 -9.28 -8.59 -12.74
N SER A 92 -10.52 -8.41 -12.28
CA SER A 92 -11.71 -8.94 -12.95
C SER A 92 -12.41 -7.91 -13.83
N TRP A 93 -12.24 -6.61 -13.56
CA TRP A 93 -12.71 -5.54 -14.44
C TRP A 93 -11.62 -5.08 -15.39
N SER A 94 -11.96 -4.93 -16.66
CA SER A 94 -11.07 -4.40 -17.68
C SER A 94 -11.84 -3.49 -18.63
N LEU A 95 -11.14 -2.59 -19.32
CA LEU A 95 -11.77 -1.75 -20.34
C LEU A 95 -12.43 -2.58 -21.45
N ALA A 96 -11.88 -3.78 -21.75
CA ALA A 96 -12.45 -4.68 -22.74
C ALA A 96 -13.78 -5.29 -22.28
N ASN A 97 -13.84 -5.84 -21.06
CA ASN A 97 -15.05 -6.51 -20.58
C ASN A 97 -16.14 -5.56 -20.10
N LEU A 98 -15.80 -4.33 -19.72
CA LEU A 98 -16.78 -3.28 -19.39
C LEU A 98 -17.16 -2.41 -20.59
N SER A 99 -16.58 -2.62 -21.77
CA SER A 99 -16.76 -1.74 -22.94
C SER A 99 -18.24 -1.45 -23.26
N SER A 100 -19.07 -2.49 -23.41
CA SER A 100 -20.51 -2.38 -23.69
C SER A 100 -21.39 -2.24 -22.44
N THR A 101 -20.83 -2.39 -21.25
CA THR A 101 -21.57 -2.32 -19.99
C THR A 101 -21.91 -0.88 -19.68
N LYS A 102 -23.20 -0.56 -19.57
CA LYS A 102 -23.70 0.77 -19.18
C LYS A 102 -24.03 0.87 -17.71
N GLU A 103 -24.40 -0.27 -17.11
CA GLU A 103 -24.78 -0.37 -15.72
C GLU A 103 -24.16 -1.62 -15.10
N LEU A 104 -23.62 -1.47 -13.88
CA LEU A 104 -23.18 -2.58 -13.04
C LEU A 104 -24.14 -2.70 -11.86
N ASP A 105 -24.81 -3.86 -11.73
CA ASP A 105 -25.76 -4.09 -10.65
C ASP A 105 -25.08 -4.66 -9.41
N LEU A 106 -25.11 -3.90 -8.32
CA LEU A 106 -24.68 -4.28 -6.97
C LEU A 106 -25.82 -4.16 -5.95
N SER A 107 -27.08 -4.21 -6.40
CA SER A 107 -28.25 -4.13 -5.51
C SER A 107 -28.41 -5.33 -4.58
N ASP A 108 -27.71 -6.44 -4.83
CA ASP A 108 -27.64 -7.61 -3.96
C ASP A 108 -26.70 -7.44 -2.76
N ALA A 109 -25.84 -6.41 -2.79
CA ALA A 109 -24.89 -6.12 -1.73
C ALA A 109 -25.39 -5.03 -0.77
N ASN A 110 -24.89 -5.05 0.46
CA ASN A 110 -25.17 -4.01 1.44
C ASN A 110 -24.74 -2.63 0.88
N PRO A 111 -25.64 -1.63 0.84
CA PRO A 111 -25.32 -0.31 0.30
C PRO A 111 -24.14 0.36 0.98
N GLU A 112 -24.04 0.27 2.30
CA GLU A 112 -22.98 0.93 3.06
C GLU A 112 -21.61 0.32 2.79
N VAL A 113 -21.56 -1.02 2.73
CA VAL A 113 -20.35 -1.78 2.38
C VAL A 113 -19.92 -1.46 0.95
N THR A 114 -20.89 -1.42 0.03
CA THR A 114 -20.65 -1.10 -1.39
C THR A 114 -20.10 0.31 -1.55
N MET A 115 -20.70 1.31 -0.89
CA MET A 115 -20.22 2.68 -0.94
C MET A 115 -18.81 2.82 -0.35
N THR A 116 -18.51 2.09 0.72
CA THR A 116 -17.16 2.09 1.32
C THR A 116 -16.13 1.47 0.38
N MET A 117 -16.46 0.36 -0.28
CA MET A 117 -15.60 -0.24 -1.31
C MET A 117 -15.37 0.74 -2.47
N LEU A 118 -16.44 1.39 -2.97
CA LEU A 118 -16.34 2.37 -4.05
C LEU A 118 -15.50 3.57 -3.64
N ARG A 119 -15.63 4.09 -2.42
CA ARG A 119 -14.78 5.18 -1.93
C ARG A 119 -13.31 4.77 -1.95
N TRP A 120 -12.99 3.59 -1.40
CA TRP A 120 -11.62 3.07 -1.40
C TRP A 120 -11.04 2.92 -2.82
N ILE A 121 -11.84 2.48 -3.79
CA ILE A 121 -11.42 2.37 -5.19
C ILE A 121 -10.92 3.72 -5.74
N TYR A 122 -11.55 4.84 -5.37
CA TYR A 122 -11.21 6.17 -5.88
C TYR A 122 -10.13 6.85 -5.04
N THR A 123 -10.25 6.80 -3.72
CA THR A 123 -9.40 7.61 -2.81
C THR A 123 -8.25 6.83 -2.21
N ASP A 124 -8.26 5.50 -2.31
CA ASP A 124 -7.37 4.60 -1.56
C ASP A 124 -7.51 4.70 -0.03
N GLU A 125 -8.57 5.35 0.48
CA GLU A 125 -8.83 5.50 1.89
C GLU A 125 -9.89 4.50 2.35
N LEU A 126 -9.62 3.82 3.47
CA LEU A 126 -10.55 2.87 4.07
C LEU A 126 -10.73 3.19 5.56
N GLU A 127 -11.99 3.39 5.94
CA GLU A 127 -12.37 3.53 7.35
C GLU A 127 -12.80 2.15 7.85
N PHE A 128 -11.90 1.49 8.59
CA PHE A 128 -12.27 0.24 9.24
C PHE A 128 -13.25 0.52 10.37
N ARG A 129 -14.38 -0.17 10.32
CA ARG A 129 -15.28 -0.29 11.47
C ARG A 129 -14.94 -1.59 12.19
N GLU A 130 -15.09 -1.59 13.52
CA GLU A 130 -14.91 -2.80 14.35
C GLU A 130 -16.08 -3.80 14.23
N ASP A 131 -16.95 -3.62 13.23
CA ASP A 131 -18.04 -4.53 12.94
C ASP A 131 -17.55 -5.67 12.03
N ASP A 132 -17.43 -6.86 12.62
CA ASP A 132 -17.01 -8.08 11.92
C ASP A 132 -17.93 -8.44 10.74
N VAL A 133 -19.23 -8.12 10.82
CA VAL A 133 -20.19 -8.38 9.73
C VAL A 133 -19.88 -7.48 8.55
N PHE A 134 -19.74 -6.19 8.80
CA PHE A 134 -19.36 -5.19 7.79
C PHE A 134 -18.05 -5.57 7.10
N LEU A 135 -17.02 -5.90 7.88
CA LEU A 135 -15.72 -6.29 7.35
C LEU A 135 -15.80 -7.56 6.52
N THR A 136 -16.55 -8.56 6.98
CA THR A 136 -16.75 -9.81 6.25
C THR A 136 -17.44 -9.55 4.91
N GLU A 137 -18.47 -8.71 4.88
CA GLU A 137 -19.14 -8.33 3.64
C GLU A 137 -18.22 -7.56 2.69
N LEU A 138 -17.42 -6.64 3.22
CA LEU A 138 -16.43 -5.90 2.43
C LEU A 138 -15.41 -6.85 1.80
N MET A 139 -14.90 -7.82 2.56
CA MET A 139 -13.96 -8.82 2.05
C MET A 139 -14.60 -9.77 1.03
N LYS A 140 -15.90 -10.09 1.16
CA LYS A 140 -16.63 -10.84 0.13
C LYS A 140 -16.69 -10.06 -1.18
N LEU A 141 -16.96 -8.76 -1.15
CA LEU A 141 -16.96 -7.93 -2.35
C LEU A 141 -15.55 -7.80 -2.94
N ALA A 142 -14.54 -7.56 -2.10
CA ALA A 142 -13.14 -7.50 -2.53
C ALA A 142 -12.71 -8.79 -3.22
N ASN A 143 -13.16 -9.94 -2.72
CA ASN A 143 -12.90 -11.23 -3.35
C ASN A 143 -13.69 -11.41 -4.66
N ARG A 144 -14.99 -11.06 -4.68
CA ARG A 144 -15.84 -11.15 -5.87
C ARG A 144 -15.27 -10.33 -7.04
N PHE A 145 -14.74 -9.15 -6.75
CA PHE A 145 -14.20 -8.23 -7.76
C PHE A 145 -12.67 -8.23 -7.84
N GLN A 146 -12.00 -9.20 -7.23
CA GLN A 146 -10.54 -9.35 -7.26
C GLN A 146 -9.77 -8.04 -6.97
N LEU A 147 -10.16 -7.34 -5.90
CA LEU A 147 -9.52 -6.12 -5.41
C LEU A 147 -8.32 -6.49 -4.52
N GLN A 148 -7.21 -6.92 -5.13
CA GLN A 148 -6.05 -7.49 -4.41
C GLN A 148 -5.53 -6.60 -3.28
N LEU A 149 -5.30 -5.32 -3.57
CA LEU A 149 -4.73 -4.36 -2.61
C LEU A 149 -5.62 -4.19 -1.37
N LEU A 150 -6.94 -4.29 -1.54
CA LEU A 150 -7.88 -4.24 -0.42
C LEU A 150 -7.78 -5.49 0.47
N ARG A 151 -7.61 -6.66 -0.15
CA ARG A 151 -7.41 -7.93 0.57
C ARG A 151 -6.09 -7.94 1.35
N GLU A 152 -5.01 -7.46 0.73
CA GLU A 152 -3.67 -7.41 1.34
C GLU A 152 -3.62 -6.46 2.55
N ARG A 153 -4.32 -5.32 2.48
CA ARG A 153 -4.43 -4.38 3.60
C ARG A 153 -5.07 -5.00 4.84
N GLN A 154 -6.10 -5.83 4.66
CA GLN A 154 -6.73 -6.51 5.77
C GLN A 154 -5.79 -7.51 6.45
N VAL A 155 -5.07 -8.33 5.65
CA VAL A 155 -4.08 -9.28 6.19
C VAL A 155 -3.02 -8.57 7.02
N THR A 156 -2.56 -7.41 6.54
CA THR A 156 -1.57 -6.60 7.26
C THR A 156 -2.16 -6.07 8.58
N ALA A 157 -3.39 -5.52 8.56
CA ALA A 157 -4.07 -5.05 9.76
C ALA A 157 -4.30 -6.16 10.78
N ASP A 158 -4.68 -7.36 10.35
CA ASP A 158 -4.88 -8.52 11.22
C ASP A 158 -3.57 -9.05 11.81
N ILE A 159 -2.49 -9.08 11.02
CA ILE A 159 -1.15 -9.41 11.52
C ILE A 159 -0.71 -8.37 12.54
N PHE A 160 -0.90 -7.07 12.29
CA PHE A 160 -0.54 -6.03 13.27
C PHE A 160 -1.41 -6.08 14.52
N LYS A 161 -2.72 -6.33 14.40
CA LYS A 161 -3.61 -6.54 15.55
C LYS A 161 -3.19 -7.78 16.33
N HIS A 162 -2.95 -8.90 15.66
CA HIS A 162 -2.53 -10.15 16.28
C HIS A 162 -1.15 -10.01 16.93
N LEU A 163 -0.16 -9.40 16.26
CA LEU A 163 1.17 -9.13 16.84
C LEU A 163 1.11 -8.14 17.99
N ARG A 164 0.26 -7.11 17.92
CA ARG A 164 0.02 -6.17 19.03
C ARG A 164 -0.64 -6.88 20.22
N TRP A 165 -1.62 -7.74 19.97
CA TRP A 165 -2.21 -8.61 20.99
C TRP A 165 -1.20 -9.59 21.57
N TRP A 166 -0.39 -10.23 20.73
CA TRP A 166 0.68 -11.13 21.16
C TRP A 166 1.70 -10.39 22.02
N TRP A 167 2.10 -9.18 21.63
CA TRP A 167 3.00 -8.33 22.38
C TRP A 167 2.39 -7.87 23.71
N LEU A 168 1.10 -7.51 23.73
CA LEU A 168 0.38 -7.15 24.95
C LEU A 168 0.20 -8.36 25.88
N SER A 169 -0.17 -9.54 25.36
CA SER A 169 -0.29 -10.78 26.13
C SER A 169 1.06 -11.26 26.67
N PHE A 170 2.14 -11.11 25.90
CA PHE A 170 3.50 -11.44 26.34
C PHE A 170 3.97 -10.48 27.46
N ASN A 171 3.71 -9.18 27.33
CA ASN A 171 4.04 -8.20 28.38
C ASN A 171 3.12 -8.32 29.61
N TYR A 172 1.86 -8.74 29.47
CA TYR A 172 0.97 -8.97 30.61
C TYR A 172 1.31 -10.26 31.37
N ALA A 173 1.87 -11.28 30.69
CA ALA A 173 2.33 -12.50 31.32
C ALA A 173 3.54 -12.27 32.26
N GLU A 174 4.48 -11.40 31.87
CA GLU A 174 5.62 -11.00 32.73
C GLU A 174 5.21 -10.23 34.00
N LEU A 175 4.04 -9.59 34.01
CA LEU A 175 3.51 -8.89 35.19
C LEU A 175 2.76 -9.81 36.17
N TRP A 176 2.23 -10.95 35.71
CA TRP A 176 1.54 -11.92 36.57
C TRP A 176 2.46 -12.94 37.23
N GLU A 177 3.59 -13.32 36.61
CA GLU A 177 4.60 -14.18 37.27
C GLU A 177 5.35 -13.45 38.41
N ASN A 178 5.49 -12.13 38.33
CA ASN A 178 6.07 -11.31 39.41
C ASN A 178 5.09 -10.95 40.54
N SER A 179 3.82 -11.31 40.43
CA SER A 179 2.79 -11.02 41.45
C SER A 179 2.46 -12.22 42.36
N PHE A 180 3.09 -13.38 42.13
CA PHE A 180 2.94 -14.59 42.98
C PHE A 180 4.16 -14.90 43.85
N PHE A 181 5.21 -14.08 43.78
CA PHE A 181 6.37 -14.10 44.68
C PHE A 181 6.43 -12.80 45.48
N CYS A 182 5.43 -12.56 46.34
CA CYS A 182 5.58 -11.70 47.51
C CYS A 182 4.59 -12.11 48.60
#